data_AF-A0A2X4ZKT2-F1
#
_entry.id   AF-A0A2X4ZKT2-F1
#
_cell.length_a   1.000
_cell.length_b   1.000
_cell.length_c   1.000
_cell.angle_alpha   90.00
_cell.angle_beta   90.00
_cell.angle_gamma   90.00
#
_symmetry.space_group_name_H-M   'P 1'
#
loop_
_entity.id
_entity.type
_entity.pdbx_description
1 polymer ?
#
loop_
_entity_poly.entity_id
_entity_poly.type
_entity_poly.pdbx_seq_one_letter_code
_entity_poly.pdbx_strand_id
1 'polypeptide(L)' 'MPNNSNSNQLVAPGAQQAIDQMKYEIATEFGVNLGAETTSRANGSVGGEITKRLVQMAEQQLGGYSQ' A
#
# COMPACT_ATOMS: atom_id res chain seq x y z
N MET A 1 -30.92 13.71 14.49
CA MET A 1 -29.45 13.62 14.37
C MET A 1 -29.15 12.98 13.02
N PRO A 2 -28.35 13.57 12.12
CA PRO A 2 -28.05 12.95 10.83
C PRO A 2 -27.02 11.84 11.03
N ASN A 3 -27.35 10.64 10.54
CA ASN A 3 -26.49 9.47 10.57
C ASN A 3 -25.49 9.59 9.41
N ASN A 4 -24.27 10.04 9.69
CA ASN A 4 -23.22 10.18 8.69
C ASN A 4 -22.64 8.80 8.34
N SER A 5 -23.25 8.13 7.35
CA SER A 5 -22.77 6.87 6.80
C SER A 5 -21.45 7.09 6.06
N ASN A 6 -20.32 6.99 6.78
CA ASN A 6 -18.98 6.94 6.19
C ASN A 6 -18.80 5.63 5.42
N SER A 7 -19.10 5.63 4.12
CA SER A 7 -18.70 4.54 3.24
C SER A 7 -17.26 4.78 2.76
N ASN A 8 -16.27 4.20 3.43
CA ASN A 8 -14.92 4.11 2.88
C ASN A 8 -14.93 3.16 1.68
N GLN A 9 -15.03 3.72 0.48
CA GLN A 9 -14.92 2.94 -0.75
C GLN A 9 -13.44 2.70 -1.07
N LEU A 10 -13.07 1.43 -1.24
CA LEU A 10 -11.72 1.07 -1.69
C LEU A 10 -11.51 1.59 -3.12
N VAL A 11 -10.35 2.22 -3.35
CA VAL A 11 -9.98 2.75 -4.68
C VAL A 11 -9.81 1.63 -5.71
N ALA A 12 -9.37 0.45 -5.27
CA ALA A 12 -9.21 -0.72 -6.12
C ALA A 12 -9.78 -1.98 -5.42
N PRO A 13 -11.11 -2.22 -5.53
CA PRO A 13 -11.73 -3.44 -5.02
C PRO A 13 -11.12 -4.66 -5.73
N GLY A 14 -10.43 -5.53 -5.00
CA GLY A 14 -9.76 -6.73 -5.53
C GLY A 14 -8.23 -6.69 -5.50
N ALA A 15 -7.61 -5.51 -5.31
CA ALA A 15 -6.15 -5.40 -5.23
C ALA A 15 -5.57 -5.90 -3.87
N GLN A 16 -6.44 -6.20 -2.90
CA GLN A 16 -6.03 -6.51 -1.53
C GLN A 16 -5.02 -7.66 -1.45
N GLN A 17 -5.26 -8.76 -2.15
CA GLN A 17 -4.34 -9.91 -2.11
C GLN A 17 -2.95 -9.58 -2.66
N ALA A 18 -2.88 -8.82 -3.76
CA ALA A 18 -1.61 -8.39 -4.35
C ALA A 18 -0.86 -7.41 -3.44
N ILE A 19 -1.57 -6.46 -2.83
CA ILE A 19 -1.00 -5.52 -1.87
C ILE A 19 -0.53 -6.24 -0.61
N ASP A 20 -1.27 -7.25 -0.13
CA ASP A 20 -0.88 -8.05 1.03
C ASP A 20 0.38 -8.86 0.77
N GLN A 21 0.53 -9.46 -0.42
CA GLN A 21 1.77 -10.14 -0.82
C GLN A 21 2.95 -9.17 -0.81
N MET A 22 2.82 -8.02 -1.49
CA MET A 22 3.84 -6.98 -1.52
C MET A 22 4.22 -6.47 -0.12
N LYS A 23 3.22 -6.31 0.77
CA LYS A 23 3.43 -5.91 2.17
C LYS A 23 4.35 -6.88 2.91
N TYR A 24 4.12 -8.18 2.78
CA TYR A 24 4.95 -9.19 3.48
C TYR A 24 6.33 -9.35 2.85
N GLU A 25 6.44 -9.22 1.53
CA GLU A 25 7.73 -9.19 0.83
C GLU A 25 8.60 -8.02 1.33
N ILE A 26 8.06 -6.79 1.30
CA ILE A 26 8.77 -5.58 1.76
C ILE A 26 9.09 -5.67 3.25
N ALA A 27 8.16 -6.14 4.08
CA ALA A 27 8.41 -6.32 5.51
C ALA A 27 9.60 -7.25 5.75
N THR A 28 9.71 -8.32 4.96
CA THR A 28 10.84 -9.26 5.01
C THR A 28 12.14 -8.59 4.54
N GLU A 29 12.11 -7.86 3.41
CA GLU A 29 13.27 -7.12 2.89
C GLU A 29 13.81 -6.09 3.90
N PHE A 30 12.92 -5.41 4.63
CA PHE A 30 13.28 -4.38 5.60
C PHE A 30 13.56 -4.95 7.00
N GLY A 31 13.39 -6.25 7.21
CA GLY A 31 13.53 -6.88 8.53
C GLY A 31 12.51 -6.36 9.56
N VAL A 32 11.35 -5.90 9.11
CA VAL A 32 10.28 -5.37 9.97
C VAL A 32 9.28 -6.46 10.26
N ASN A 33 9.07 -6.75 11.54
CA ASN A 33 7.93 -7.56 11.97
C ASN A 33 6.72 -6.65 12.16
N LEU A 34 5.68 -6.80 11.34
CA LEU A 34 4.49 -5.94 11.41
C LEU A 34 3.63 -6.28 12.64
N GLY A 35 3.28 -5.28 13.43
CA GLY A 35 2.46 -5.49 14.62
C GLY A 35 2.28 -4.23 15.47
N ALA A 36 1.39 -4.31 16.46
CA ALA A 36 1.09 -3.20 17.37
C ALA A 36 2.31 -2.79 18.23
N GLU A 37 3.16 -3.74 18.59
CA GLU A 37 4.38 -3.51 19.38
C GLU A 37 5.54 -2.93 18.56
N THR A 38 5.43 -2.97 17.22
CA THR A 38 6.43 -2.41 16.33
C THR A 38 6.24 -0.91 16.19
N THR A 39 7.33 -0.15 16.23
CA THR A 39 7.26 1.31 16.14
C THR A 39 6.46 1.76 14.93
N SER A 40 5.66 2.83 15.08
CA SER A 40 4.84 3.37 13.99
C SER A 40 5.68 3.74 12.76
N ARG A 41 6.95 4.13 12.96
CA ARG A 41 7.88 4.41 11.88
C ARG A 41 8.27 3.16 11.09
N ALA A 42 8.52 2.04 11.77
CA ALA A 42 8.87 0.78 11.12
C ALA A 42 7.65 0.16 10.40
N ASN A 43 6.47 0.17 11.02
CA ASN A 43 5.24 -0.21 10.31
C ASN A 43 4.97 0.71 9.10
N GLY A 44 5.18 2.02 9.28
CA GLY A 44 4.98 3.03 8.25
C GLY A 44 5.96 2.94 7.08
N SER A 45 7.20 2.48 7.29
CA SER A 45 8.18 2.35 6.21
C SER A 45 7.77 1.30 5.17
N VAL A 46 7.13 0.21 5.61
CA VAL A 46 6.58 -0.81 4.71
C VAL A 46 5.46 -0.23 3.84
N GLY A 47 4.51 0.51 4.43
CA GLY A 47 3.42 1.17 3.68
C GLY A 47 3.92 2.25 2.71
N GLY A 48 4.97 2.98 3.09
CA GLY A 48 5.63 3.96 2.22
C GLY A 48 6.27 3.32 0.99
N GLU A 49 6.94 2.19 1.15
CA GLU A 49 7.58 1.45 0.05
C GLU A 49 6.54 0.81 -0.88
N ILE A 50 5.43 0.28 -0.36
CA ILE A 50 4.29 -0.17 -1.18
C ILE A 50 3.82 0.97 -2.09
N THR A 51 3.56 2.14 -1.51
CA THR A 51 3.10 3.31 -2.27
C THR A 51 4.12 3.72 -3.33
N LYS A 52 5.41 3.71 -2.99
CA LYS A 52 6.49 4.03 -3.92
C LYS A 52 6.53 3.07 -5.11
N ARG A 53 6.45 1.76 -4.88
CA ARG A 53 6.43 0.75 -5.97
C ARG A 53 5.19 0.87 -6.84
N LEU A 54 4.02 1.10 -6.24
CA LEU A 54 2.77 1.32 -6.98
C LEU A 54 2.86 2.55 -7.89
N VAL A 55 3.39 3.67 -7.39
CA VAL A 55 3.59 4.89 -8.19
C VAL A 55 4.59 4.64 -9.30
N GLN A 56 5.72 3.99 -9.02
CA GLN A 56 6.71 3.64 -10.05
C GLN A 56 6.13 2.77 -11.17
N MET A 57 5.33 1.75 -10.83
CA MET A 57 4.64 0.92 -11.82
C MET A 57 3.65 1.73 -12.66
N ALA A 58 2.90 2.64 -12.04
CA ALA A 58 1.98 3.53 -12.73
C ALA A 58 2.73 4.49 -13.66
N GLU A 59 3.84 5.09 -13.21
CA GLU A 59 4.71 5.95 -14.03
C GLU A 59 5.27 5.21 -15.24
N GLN A 60 5.69 3.95 -15.09
CA GLN A 60 6.15 3.12 -16.21
C GLN A 60 5.04 2.83 -17.22
N GLN A 61 3.82 2.55 -16.75
CA GLN A 61 2.68 2.31 -17.63
C GLN A 61 2.24 3.60 -18.36
N LEU A 62 2.18 4.72 -17.65
CA LEU A 62 1.80 6.02 -18.21
C LEU A 62 2.88 6.59 -19.13
N GLY A 63 4.16 6.41 -18.80
CA GLY A 63 5.28 6.84 -19.65
C GLY A 63 5.32 6.13 -20.99
N GLY A 64 4.77 4.91 -21.08
CA GLY A 64 4.61 4.16 -22.32
C GLY A 64 3.42 4.61 -23.20
N TYR A 65 2.52 5.46 -22.69
CA TYR A 65 1.37 6.00 -23.43
C TYR A 65 1.70 7.24 -24.29
N SER A 66 2.98 7.61 -24.39
CA SER A 66 3.45 8.64 -25.31
C SER A 66 3.60 8.06 -26.73
N GLN A 67 2.49 7.77 -27.42
CA GLN A 67 2.50 7.54 -28.87
C GLN A 67 1.28 8.18 -29.54
#